data_AF-A0A507ARP2-F1
#
_entry.id   AF-A0A507ARP2-F1
#
_cell.length_a   1.000
_cell.length_b   1.000
_cell.length_c   1.000
_cell.angle_alpha   90.00
_cell.angle_beta   90.00
_cell.angle_gamma   90.00
#
_symmetry.space_group_name_H-M   'P 1'
#
loop_
_entity.id
_entity.type
_entity.pdbx_description
1 polymer ?
#
loop_
_entity_poly.entity_id
_entity_poly.type
_entity_poly.pdbx_seq_one_letter_code
_entity_poly.pdbx_strand_id
1 'polypeptide(L)'
;MKDDLSEDLIKETHCILTMGIPTIHRNNTITTSEQYGGIYRAVIVGAGGCNFSTPRFVPVHMKDLCRSLKEDIDSAEKNQSIDPVSLASECSLGFVEFHPFQDGNGRMCRMILNAILCRYIGVIVPIGEDEDERKEYMAIKVRASQECEAFCAQESRAEGPDTEEEINRQKPPRLAELSGVISSAARTEYPVEQLIHPFPFVLLSREVSGTSSLLCTTINNTHSLLRPRSEMSGVNQSQAGGQGSKPGDFEAVRKSVIDLLKQPDYDDGSAGPVLVRLAWHSAGTYDVETDTGGSNGAGMRYEAEGGDPANAGLQNARLFLEPVKRQHPWITYSDLWTLAGVTAIRAMGGPEVSWRPGRTDYVDDSKLPPRGRLPDAAQGAAHIRAVFYRMGFGDREIVALSGAHNLGRCHAGNSGFEGKWVNNPTRFSNQYFRLLLSEEWTEKTVPESGALQFASVDPVTEEELMMLPTDIALTTDPEFAKYVRMYAEDKALFFEDFSRAFAKLMELGIRRDAEGRVTNTDNEKGGYRSAPKKSESAAPVQDDASRTGGCPVAHHKARL
;
A
#
# COMPACT_ATOMS: atom_id res chain seq x y z
N MET A 1 24.60 2.47 -29.34
CA MET A 1 23.56 3.31 -29.98
C MET A 1 24.19 4.65 -30.31
N LYS A 2 24.05 5.15 -31.55
CA LYS A 2 24.60 6.47 -31.94
C LYS A 2 23.58 7.61 -31.82
N ASP A 3 22.30 7.28 -31.70
CA ASP A 3 21.20 8.24 -31.67
C ASP A 3 20.53 8.27 -30.29
N ASP A 4 19.97 9.43 -29.94
CA ASP A 4 19.27 9.67 -28.68
C ASP A 4 17.90 8.98 -28.66
N LEU A 5 17.39 8.69 -27.46
CA LEU A 5 16.02 8.22 -27.30
C LEU A 5 15.06 9.34 -27.71
N SER A 6 14.28 9.10 -28.77
CA SER A 6 13.32 10.06 -29.31
C SER A 6 11.89 9.56 -29.20
N GLU A 7 10.93 10.49 -29.24
CA GLU A 7 9.50 10.17 -29.27
C GLU A 7 9.15 9.24 -30.44
N ASP A 8 9.71 9.49 -31.62
CA ASP A 8 9.45 8.68 -32.82
C ASP A 8 10.01 7.27 -32.67
N LEU A 9 11.22 7.13 -32.10
CA LEU A 9 11.84 5.83 -31.85
C LEU A 9 11.02 5.01 -30.82
N ILE A 10 10.49 5.67 -29.80
CA ILE A 10 9.61 5.04 -28.81
C ILE A 10 8.32 4.54 -29.48
N LYS A 11 7.68 5.34 -30.33
CA LYS A 11 6.46 4.95 -31.04
C LYS A 11 6.71 3.81 -32.04
N GLU A 12 7.81 3.87 -32.78
CA GLU A 12 8.20 2.82 -33.72
C GLU A 12 8.50 1.50 -33.00
N THR A 13 9.29 1.56 -31.92
CA THR A 13 9.60 0.40 -31.09
C THR A 13 8.33 -0.19 -30.48
N HIS A 14 7.41 0.67 -30.01
CA HIS A 14 6.13 0.22 -29.50
C HIS A 14 5.33 -0.51 -30.57
N CYS A 15 5.22 0.05 -31.78
CA CYS A 15 4.55 -0.59 -32.91
C CYS A 15 5.09 -2.00 -33.16
N ILE A 16 6.41 -2.15 -33.22
CA ILE A 16 7.10 -3.45 -33.37
C ILE A 16 6.73 -4.41 -32.22
N LEU A 17 6.82 -3.95 -30.96
CA LEU A 17 6.55 -4.77 -29.78
C LEU A 17 5.08 -5.20 -29.63
N THR A 18 4.16 -4.53 -30.33
CA THR A 18 2.74 -4.84 -30.30
C THR A 18 2.24 -5.61 -31.51
N MET A 19 3.08 -5.78 -32.54
CA MET A 19 2.69 -6.39 -33.81
C MET A 19 2.09 -7.80 -33.60
N GLY A 20 0.86 -8.01 -34.09
CA GLY A 20 0.13 -9.26 -33.96
C GLY A 20 -0.52 -9.50 -32.60
N ILE A 21 -0.52 -8.52 -31.69
CA ILE A 21 -1.12 -8.62 -30.35
C ILE A 21 -2.40 -7.77 -30.29
N PRO A 22 -3.60 -8.36 -30.39
CA PRO A 22 -4.85 -7.61 -30.25
C PRO A 22 -5.14 -7.26 -28.79
N THR A 23 -5.79 -6.12 -28.55
CA THR A 23 -6.37 -5.74 -27.25
C THR A 23 -7.87 -6.08 -27.23
N ILE A 24 -8.36 -6.68 -26.14
CA ILE A 24 -9.78 -7.03 -25.97
C ILE A 24 -10.38 -6.08 -24.92
N HIS A 25 -11.44 -5.38 -25.29
CA HIS A 25 -12.15 -4.45 -24.40
C HIS A 25 -13.27 -5.14 -23.63
N ARG A 26 -13.74 -4.53 -22.53
CA ARG A 26 -14.81 -5.08 -21.66
C ARG A 26 -16.13 -5.38 -22.39
N ASN A 27 -16.41 -4.69 -23.49
CA ASN A 27 -17.58 -4.93 -24.35
C ASN A 27 -17.32 -6.03 -25.41
N ASN A 28 -16.25 -6.81 -25.26
CA ASN A 28 -15.75 -7.82 -26.20
C ASN A 28 -15.38 -7.27 -27.59
N THR A 29 -15.16 -5.96 -27.75
CA THR A 29 -14.57 -5.44 -28.98
C THR A 29 -13.07 -5.71 -29.00
N ILE A 30 -12.54 -5.96 -30.20
CA ILE A 30 -11.13 -6.26 -30.42
C ILE A 30 -10.51 -5.08 -31.16
N THR A 31 -9.42 -4.53 -30.62
CA THR A 31 -8.56 -3.56 -31.31
C THR A 31 -7.30 -4.26 -31.77
N THR A 32 -7.03 -4.22 -33.07
CA THR A 32 -5.85 -4.89 -33.65
C THR A 32 -4.59 -4.05 -33.39
N SER A 33 -3.42 -4.69 -33.44
CA SER A 33 -2.13 -4.02 -33.23
C SER A 33 -1.88 -2.84 -34.15
N GLU A 34 -2.43 -2.88 -35.36
CA GLU A 34 -2.31 -1.80 -36.36
C GLU A 34 -3.10 -0.54 -35.93
N GLN A 35 -4.06 -0.68 -35.02
CA GLN A 35 -4.92 0.41 -34.58
C GLN A 35 -4.40 1.13 -33.32
N TYR A 36 -3.48 0.52 -32.56
CA TYR A 36 -2.93 1.14 -31.34
C TYR A 36 -1.39 1.16 -31.28
N GLY A 37 -0.71 0.43 -32.17
CA GLY A 37 0.74 0.38 -32.25
C GLY A 37 1.36 1.75 -32.56
N GLY A 38 2.09 2.32 -31.60
CA GLY A 38 2.79 3.59 -31.76
C GLY A 38 1.87 4.80 -31.61
N ILE A 39 0.63 4.59 -31.19
CA ILE A 39 -0.40 5.62 -31.04
C ILE A 39 -0.67 5.82 -29.56
N TYR A 40 -0.56 7.06 -29.07
CA TYR A 40 -0.91 7.36 -27.69
C TYR A 40 -2.37 7.04 -27.39
N ARG A 41 -2.63 6.59 -26.17
CA ARG A 41 -3.99 6.34 -25.73
C ARG A 41 -4.82 7.63 -25.78
N ALA A 42 -6.08 7.48 -26.15
CA ALA A 42 -7.08 8.55 -26.09
C ALA A 42 -8.00 8.44 -24.87
N VAL A 43 -7.87 7.36 -24.09
CA VAL A 43 -8.74 7.04 -22.95
C VAL A 43 -7.97 7.08 -21.64
N ILE A 44 -8.68 7.38 -20.56
CA ILE A 44 -8.12 7.30 -19.22
C ILE A 44 -7.92 5.82 -18.90
N VAL A 45 -6.72 5.51 -18.44
CA VAL A 45 -6.36 4.17 -17.99
C VAL A 45 -5.85 4.28 -16.55
N GLY A 46 -6.03 3.23 -15.79
CA GLY A 46 -5.58 3.14 -14.41
C GLY A 46 -4.98 1.77 -14.13
N ALA A 47 -4.24 1.69 -13.02
CA ALA A 47 -3.81 0.42 -12.44
C ALA A 47 -4.32 0.37 -11.01
N GLY A 48 -5.16 -0.62 -10.70
CA GLY A 48 -5.93 -0.61 -9.46
C GLY A 48 -6.88 0.60 -9.39
N GLY A 49 -6.95 1.26 -8.23
CA GLY A 49 -7.79 2.44 -8.02
C GLY A 49 -7.17 3.79 -8.42
N CYS A 50 -6.00 3.78 -9.08
CA CYS A 50 -5.27 5.00 -9.46
C CYS A 50 -5.34 5.23 -10.97
N ASN A 51 -5.77 6.42 -11.38
CA ASN A 51 -5.71 6.85 -12.77
C ASN A 51 -4.30 7.36 -13.10
N PHE A 52 -3.78 6.97 -14.27
CA PHE A 52 -2.57 7.57 -14.85
C PHE A 52 -2.89 8.95 -15.45
N SER A 53 -1.86 9.70 -15.86
CA SER A 53 -1.99 11.06 -16.44
C SER A 53 -3.14 11.18 -17.46
N THR A 54 -3.83 12.32 -17.51
CA THR A 54 -4.91 12.49 -18.49
C THR A 54 -4.34 12.37 -19.92
N PRO A 55 -5.02 11.66 -20.86
CA PRO A 55 -4.52 11.42 -22.22
C PRO A 55 -3.97 12.65 -22.95
N ARG A 56 -4.61 13.82 -22.76
CA ARG A 56 -4.20 15.08 -23.40
C ARG A 56 -2.78 15.53 -23.04
N PHE A 57 -2.24 15.10 -21.89
CA PHE A 57 -0.89 15.49 -21.43
C PHE A 57 0.20 14.47 -21.78
N VAL A 58 -0.17 13.26 -22.23
CA VAL A 58 0.80 12.21 -22.62
C VAL A 58 1.86 12.71 -23.62
N PRO A 59 1.53 13.49 -24.68
CA PRO A 59 2.53 13.98 -25.62
C PRO A 59 3.55 14.93 -24.98
N VAL A 60 3.12 15.74 -24.00
CA VAL A 60 4.00 16.68 -23.29
C VAL A 60 4.93 15.91 -22.36
N HIS A 61 4.41 14.93 -21.62
CA HIS A 61 5.22 14.07 -20.75
C HIS A 61 6.24 13.24 -21.52
N MET A 62 5.90 12.72 -22.70
CA MET A 62 6.87 12.00 -23.53
C MET A 62 8.04 12.90 -23.94
N LYS A 63 7.75 14.13 -24.38
CA LYS A 63 8.78 15.09 -24.77
C LYS A 63 9.67 15.48 -23.60
N ASP A 64 9.09 15.65 -22.42
CA ASP A 64 9.83 15.96 -21.20
C ASP A 64 10.69 14.77 -20.74
N LEU A 65 10.21 13.52 -20.86
CA LEU A 65 10.99 12.31 -20.58
C LEU A 65 12.23 12.22 -21.50
N CYS A 66 12.04 12.34 -22.82
CA CYS A 66 13.15 12.27 -23.78
C CYS A 66 14.17 13.39 -23.56
N ARG A 67 13.70 14.61 -23.24
CA ARG A 67 14.57 15.76 -22.95
C ARG A 67 15.37 15.52 -21.67
N SER A 68 14.71 15.15 -20.59
CA SER A 68 15.34 14.97 -19.28
C SER A 68 16.40 13.88 -19.33
N LEU A 69 16.09 12.72 -19.94
CA LEU A 69 17.05 11.65 -20.12
C LEU A 69 18.31 12.09 -20.87
N LYS A 70 18.14 12.89 -21.93
CA LYS A 70 19.27 13.43 -22.68
C LYS A 70 20.12 14.37 -21.83
N GLU A 71 19.49 15.30 -21.12
CA GLU A 71 20.17 16.23 -20.22
C GLU A 71 20.93 15.50 -19.10
N ASP A 72 20.34 14.45 -18.54
CA ASP A 72 20.93 13.62 -17.48
C ASP A 72 22.14 12.83 -18.01
N ILE A 73 22.03 12.24 -19.21
CA ILE A 73 23.15 11.57 -19.88
C ILE A 73 24.28 12.56 -20.18
N ASP A 74 23.99 13.70 -20.81
CA ASP A 74 24.99 14.70 -21.19
C ASP A 74 25.73 15.24 -19.94
N SER A 75 24.98 15.49 -18.86
CA SER A 75 25.52 15.94 -17.57
C SER A 75 26.40 14.87 -16.92
N ALA A 76 25.93 13.62 -16.89
CA ALA A 76 26.65 12.50 -16.28
C ALA A 76 27.91 12.12 -17.06
N GLU A 77 27.87 12.13 -18.40
CA GLU A 77 29.03 11.90 -19.27
C GLU A 77 30.08 13.02 -19.09
N LYS A 78 29.65 14.29 -19.02
CA LYS A 78 30.55 15.42 -18.78
C LYS A 78 31.26 15.34 -17.42
N ASN A 79 30.58 14.83 -16.39
CA ASN A 79 31.10 14.73 -15.03
C ASN A 79 31.75 13.37 -14.73
N GLN A 80 31.81 12.45 -15.71
CA GLN A 80 32.32 11.07 -15.55
C GLN A 80 31.69 10.31 -14.37
N SER A 81 30.41 10.57 -14.09
CA SER A 81 29.73 10.09 -12.89
C SER A 81 28.44 9.33 -13.21
N ILE A 82 28.38 8.66 -14.35
CA ILE A 82 27.17 7.96 -14.78
C ILE A 82 26.92 6.72 -13.91
N ASP A 83 25.72 6.65 -13.32
CA ASP A 83 25.17 5.45 -12.71
C ASP A 83 24.09 4.88 -13.64
N PRO A 84 24.41 3.85 -14.44
CA PRO A 84 23.50 3.35 -15.44
C PRO A 84 22.27 2.65 -14.86
N VAL A 85 22.35 2.12 -13.64
CA VAL A 85 21.23 1.44 -12.99
C VAL A 85 20.20 2.46 -12.53
N SER A 86 20.65 3.53 -11.86
CA SER A 86 19.79 4.64 -11.45
C SER A 86 19.15 5.31 -12.67
N LEU A 87 19.94 5.64 -13.68
CA LEU A 87 19.45 6.25 -14.92
C LEU A 87 18.40 5.38 -15.63
N ALA A 88 18.63 4.06 -15.72
CA ALA A 88 17.69 3.13 -16.34
C ALA A 88 16.40 2.98 -15.52
N SER A 89 16.51 2.94 -14.19
CA SER A 89 15.37 2.87 -13.28
C SER A 89 14.52 4.14 -13.33
N GLU A 90 15.14 5.32 -13.34
CA GLU A 90 14.46 6.61 -13.40
C GLU A 90 13.69 6.79 -14.71
N CYS A 91 14.33 6.51 -15.84
CA CYS A 91 13.67 6.59 -17.15
C CYS A 91 12.51 5.59 -17.28
N SER A 92 12.71 4.37 -16.76
CA SER A 92 11.71 3.32 -16.70
C SER A 92 10.50 3.72 -15.86
N LEU A 93 10.72 4.33 -14.68
CA LEU A 93 9.68 4.81 -13.79
C LEU A 93 8.90 5.97 -14.41
N GLY A 94 9.60 6.99 -14.92
CA GLY A 94 8.98 8.16 -15.56
C GLY A 94 8.08 7.77 -16.72
N PHE A 95 8.46 6.77 -17.53
CA PHE A 95 7.61 6.25 -18.60
C PHE A 95 6.32 5.58 -18.09
N VAL A 96 6.39 4.85 -16.97
CA VAL A 96 5.24 4.13 -16.40
C VAL A 96 4.22 5.08 -15.79
N GLU A 97 4.67 6.18 -15.16
CA GLU A 97 3.81 7.13 -14.44
C GLU A 97 2.76 7.81 -15.33
N PHE A 98 3.08 8.15 -16.59
CA PHE A 98 2.09 8.74 -17.51
C PHE A 98 1.44 7.73 -18.46
N HIS A 99 1.97 6.50 -18.53
CA HIS A 99 1.40 5.35 -19.21
C HIS A 99 0.94 5.65 -20.66
N PRO A 100 1.85 5.89 -21.61
CA PRO A 100 1.52 6.53 -22.89
C PRO A 100 0.57 5.77 -23.82
N PHE A 101 0.58 4.44 -23.78
CA PHE A 101 -0.10 3.60 -24.75
C PHE A 101 -1.30 2.87 -24.14
N GLN A 102 -2.17 2.34 -25.00
CA GLN A 102 -3.35 1.58 -24.57
C GLN A 102 -2.96 0.22 -23.94
N ASP A 103 -1.97 -0.44 -24.54
CA ASP A 103 -1.33 -1.67 -24.06
C ASP A 103 0.15 -1.63 -24.46
N GLY A 104 0.99 -2.54 -24.00
CA GLY A 104 2.40 -2.63 -24.42
C GLY A 104 3.36 -1.75 -23.63
N ASN A 105 2.88 -0.92 -22.71
CA ASN A 105 3.71 -0.06 -21.86
C ASN A 105 4.76 -0.85 -21.07
N GLY A 106 4.39 -2.01 -20.50
CA GLY A 106 5.35 -2.86 -19.79
C GLY A 106 6.41 -3.51 -20.69
N ARG A 107 6.14 -3.72 -21.99
CA ARG A 107 7.13 -4.20 -22.97
C ARG A 107 8.11 -3.07 -23.31
N MET A 108 7.58 -1.88 -23.57
CA MET A 108 8.38 -0.67 -23.82
C MET A 108 9.27 -0.30 -22.63
N CYS A 109 8.73 -0.33 -21.43
CA CYS A 109 9.45 -0.02 -20.19
C CYS A 109 10.71 -0.89 -20.02
N ARG A 110 10.59 -2.21 -20.24
CA ARG A 110 11.75 -3.12 -20.22
C ARG A 110 12.73 -2.87 -21.36
N MET A 111 12.24 -2.49 -22.54
CA MET A 111 13.11 -2.19 -23.67
C MET A 111 13.96 -0.94 -23.40
N ILE A 112 13.35 0.12 -22.86
CA ILE A 112 14.05 1.36 -22.48
C ILE A 112 15.11 1.07 -21.41
N LEU A 113 14.73 0.33 -20.37
CA LEU A 113 15.65 -0.06 -19.29
C LEU A 113 16.84 -0.86 -19.84
N ASN A 114 16.58 -1.91 -20.63
CA ASN A 114 17.63 -2.75 -21.21
C ASN A 114 18.50 -1.97 -22.20
N ALA A 115 17.95 -1.02 -22.95
CA ALA A 115 18.72 -0.17 -23.87
C ALA A 115 19.77 0.67 -23.12
N ILE A 116 19.40 1.27 -21.99
CA ILE A 116 20.31 2.08 -21.16
C ILE A 116 21.38 1.18 -20.52
N LEU A 117 20.98 0.06 -19.92
CA LEU A 117 21.92 -0.87 -19.29
C LEU A 117 22.90 -1.48 -20.32
N CYS A 118 22.41 -1.89 -21.49
CA CYS A 118 23.25 -2.40 -22.58
C CYS A 118 24.26 -1.37 -23.09
N ARG A 119 23.92 -0.08 -23.06
CA ARG A 119 24.82 1.00 -23.49
C ARG A 119 26.03 1.15 -22.57
N TYR A 120 25.86 1.01 -21.25
CA TYR A 120 26.92 1.35 -20.28
C TYR A 120 27.50 0.14 -19.54
N ILE A 121 26.72 -0.92 -19.35
CA ILE A 121 27.12 -2.13 -18.60
C ILE A 121 27.43 -3.30 -19.56
N GLY A 122 26.90 -3.26 -20.79
CA GLY A 122 27.07 -4.32 -21.80
C GLY A 122 25.89 -5.31 -21.84
N VAL A 123 26.03 -6.40 -22.60
CA VAL A 123 24.94 -7.33 -22.89
C VAL A 123 24.45 -8.03 -21.62
N ILE A 124 23.21 -7.75 -21.24
CA ILE A 124 22.46 -8.54 -20.26
C ILE A 124 21.76 -9.65 -21.03
N VAL A 125 22.27 -10.89 -20.94
CA VAL A 125 21.62 -12.07 -21.52
C VAL A 125 20.49 -12.50 -20.57
N PRO A 126 19.21 -12.43 -20.97
CA PRO A 126 18.15 -13.09 -20.22
C PRO A 126 18.32 -14.60 -20.35
N ILE A 127 18.30 -15.34 -19.24
CA ILE A 127 18.19 -16.80 -19.27
C ILE A 127 16.72 -17.14 -19.58
N GLY A 128 16.49 -17.83 -20.70
CA GLY A 128 15.16 -18.23 -21.21
C GLY A 128 15.17 -18.25 -22.74
N GLU A 129 15.82 -19.26 -23.33
CA GLU A 129 16.01 -19.40 -24.78
C GLU A 129 15.06 -20.43 -25.43
N ASP A 130 14.02 -20.92 -24.74
CA ASP A 130 13.07 -21.86 -25.37
C ASP A 130 11.76 -21.22 -25.86
N GLU A 131 11.23 -21.79 -26.94
CA GLU A 131 10.05 -21.31 -27.65
C GLU A 131 8.76 -21.40 -26.83
N ASP A 132 8.70 -22.30 -25.86
CA ASP A 132 7.50 -22.62 -25.09
C ASP A 132 7.34 -21.65 -23.91
N GLU A 133 8.43 -21.22 -23.27
CA GLU A 133 8.41 -20.10 -22.32
C GLU A 133 7.96 -18.79 -22.98
N ARG A 134 8.36 -18.56 -24.24
CA ARG A 134 7.88 -17.40 -25.02
C ARG A 134 6.37 -17.48 -25.28
N LYS A 135 5.85 -18.67 -25.64
CA LYS A 135 4.41 -18.89 -25.85
C LYS A 135 3.63 -18.72 -24.55
N GLU A 136 4.15 -19.23 -23.44
CA GLU A 136 3.52 -19.10 -22.13
C GLU A 136 3.50 -17.64 -21.64
N TYR A 137 4.61 -16.93 -21.76
CA TYR A 137 4.68 -15.51 -21.46
C TYR A 137 3.69 -14.69 -22.30
N MET A 138 3.58 -14.98 -23.60
CA MET A 138 2.60 -14.34 -24.47
C MET A 138 1.16 -14.71 -24.08
N ALA A 139 0.88 -15.96 -23.72
CA ALA A 139 -0.44 -16.39 -23.26
C ALA A 139 -0.84 -15.79 -21.91
N ILE A 140 0.09 -15.63 -20.96
CA ILE A 140 -0.11 -14.92 -19.70
C ILE A 140 -0.45 -13.45 -19.97
N LYS A 141 0.18 -12.83 -20.97
CA LYS A 141 -0.08 -11.41 -21.29
C LYS A 141 -1.35 -11.20 -22.08
N VAL A 142 -1.75 -12.13 -22.95
CA VAL A 142 -3.10 -12.13 -23.55
C VAL A 142 -4.16 -12.21 -22.46
N ARG A 143 -3.96 -13.05 -21.43
CA ARG A 143 -4.84 -13.10 -20.25
C ARG A 143 -4.82 -11.81 -19.42
N ALA A 144 -3.65 -11.25 -19.13
CA ALA A 144 -3.54 -10.00 -18.37
C ALA A 144 -4.11 -8.77 -19.12
N SER A 145 -4.06 -8.77 -20.46
CA SER A 145 -4.72 -7.75 -21.29
C SER A 145 -6.24 -7.81 -21.19
N GLN A 146 -6.83 -8.97 -20.87
CA GLN A 146 -8.27 -9.11 -20.59
C GLN A 146 -8.68 -8.52 -19.24
N GLU A 147 -7.73 -8.25 -18.33
CA GLU A 147 -7.97 -7.76 -16.96
C GLU A 147 -7.50 -6.31 -16.73
N CYS A 148 -6.78 -5.69 -17.68
CA CYS A 148 -6.43 -4.26 -17.64
C CYS A 148 -7.64 -3.42 -18.07
N GLU A 149 -8.22 -2.68 -17.13
CA GLU A 149 -9.49 -1.99 -17.34
C GLU A 149 -9.31 -0.59 -17.94
N ALA A 150 -9.70 -0.43 -19.20
CA ALA A 150 -9.94 0.90 -19.79
C ALA A 150 -11.33 1.39 -19.39
N PHE A 151 -11.42 2.54 -18.71
CA PHE A 151 -12.68 3.23 -18.49
C PHE A 151 -13.02 4.05 -19.75
N CYS A 152 -13.87 3.51 -20.62
CA CYS A 152 -14.52 4.29 -21.67
C CYS A 152 -15.71 5.07 -21.08
N ALA A 153 -15.47 6.30 -20.64
CA ALA A 153 -16.53 7.29 -20.49
C ALA A 153 -16.87 7.89 -21.87
N GLN A 154 -18.17 8.07 -22.12
CA GLN A 154 -18.74 8.58 -23.37
C GLN A 154 -18.23 9.99 -23.73
N GLU A 155 -18.12 10.22 -25.03
CA GLU A 155 -17.93 11.49 -25.77
C GLU A 155 -17.46 12.72 -24.97
N SER A 156 -16.20 13.10 -25.20
CA SER A 156 -15.61 14.35 -24.75
C SER A 156 -16.38 15.57 -25.31
N ARG A 157 -16.97 16.36 -24.41
CA ARG A 157 -17.19 17.78 -24.69
C ARG A 157 -15.83 18.46 -24.75
N ALA A 158 -15.59 19.25 -25.80
CA ALA A 158 -14.37 20.02 -25.95
C ALA A 158 -14.22 21.02 -24.79
N GLU A 159 -13.29 20.72 -23.88
CA GLU A 159 -12.83 21.66 -22.86
C GLU A 159 -11.90 22.71 -23.50
N GLY A 160 -11.95 23.94 -22.99
CA GLY A 160 -11.16 25.07 -23.50
C GLY A 160 -9.65 24.90 -23.28
N PRO A 161 -8.81 25.84 -23.77
CA PRO A 161 -7.36 25.74 -23.61
C PRO A 161 -6.96 25.86 -22.14
N ASP A 162 -6.28 24.82 -21.62
CA ASP A 162 -5.74 24.77 -20.26
C ASP A 162 -4.59 25.78 -20.07
N THR A 163 -4.41 26.22 -18.83
CA THR A 163 -3.33 27.16 -18.43
C THR A 163 -2.00 26.43 -18.16
N GLU A 164 -0.86 27.11 -18.29
CA GLU A 164 0.48 26.54 -17.95
C GLU A 164 0.57 26.00 -16.52
N GLU A 165 -0.23 26.54 -15.60
CA GLU A 165 -0.27 26.12 -14.20
C GLU A 165 -0.91 24.72 -14.05
N GLU A 166 -1.94 24.43 -14.84
CA GLU A 166 -2.65 23.15 -14.84
C GLU A 166 -1.79 22.02 -15.45
N ILE A 167 -1.00 22.36 -16.49
CA ILE A 167 0.04 21.49 -17.05
C ILE A 167 1.13 21.20 -16.01
N ASN A 168 1.52 22.19 -15.20
CA ASN A 168 2.55 22.01 -14.18
C ASN A 168 2.07 21.25 -12.94
N ARG A 169 0.77 21.27 -12.61
CA ARG A 169 0.19 20.45 -11.51
C ARG A 169 0.11 18.95 -11.85
N GLN A 170 -0.01 18.62 -13.14
CA GLN A 170 0.05 17.23 -13.61
C GLN A 170 1.48 16.78 -13.98
N LYS A 171 2.46 17.69 -13.96
CA LYS A 171 3.87 17.30 -14.14
C LYS A 171 4.36 16.55 -12.91
N PRO A 172 5.00 15.38 -13.07
CA PRO A 172 5.79 14.82 -11.99
C PRO A 172 6.91 15.84 -11.62
N PRO A 173 7.32 15.90 -10.34
CA PRO A 173 8.32 16.86 -9.87
C PRO A 173 9.64 16.74 -10.65
N ARG A 174 10.34 17.87 -10.88
CA ARG A 174 11.63 17.89 -11.60
C ARG A 174 12.74 17.27 -10.75
N LEU A 175 13.47 16.31 -11.33
CA LEU A 175 14.48 15.48 -10.67
C LEU A 175 15.74 16.21 -10.17
N ALA A 176 15.99 17.48 -10.53
CA ALA A 176 17.05 18.27 -9.88
C ALA A 176 16.84 18.39 -8.35
N GLU A 177 15.59 18.28 -7.88
CA GLU A 177 15.23 18.28 -6.46
C GLU A 177 15.33 16.89 -5.81
N LEU A 178 15.49 15.82 -6.62
CA LEU A 178 15.60 14.42 -6.18
C LEU A 178 17.03 13.85 -6.33
N SER A 179 17.89 14.47 -7.14
CA SER A 179 19.31 14.13 -7.36
C SER A 179 20.12 13.98 -6.05
N GLY A 180 19.76 14.72 -5.00
CA GLY A 180 20.37 14.62 -3.67
C GLY A 180 20.13 13.29 -2.96
N VAL A 181 19.11 12.52 -3.35
CA VAL A 181 18.73 11.26 -2.70
C VAL A 181 19.56 10.09 -3.25
N ILE A 182 19.83 10.08 -4.56
CA ILE A 182 20.54 8.97 -5.24
C ILE A 182 22.07 9.12 -5.13
N SER A 183 22.59 10.36 -5.13
CA SER A 183 24.03 10.62 -4.92
C SER A 183 24.57 10.20 -3.53
N SER A 184 23.69 9.92 -2.56
CA SER A 184 24.10 9.47 -1.22
C SER A 184 24.34 7.95 -1.13
N ALA A 185 23.83 7.17 -2.09
CA ALA A 185 23.98 5.71 -2.12
C ALA A 185 25.19 5.22 -2.95
N ALA A 186 25.76 6.05 -3.82
CA ALA A 186 26.79 5.66 -4.78
C ALA A 186 28.22 6.13 -4.48
N ARG A 187 28.50 6.75 -3.32
CA ARG A 187 29.87 7.15 -2.95
C ARG A 187 30.58 6.09 -2.10
N THR A 188 31.02 5.04 -2.76
CA THR A 188 32.19 4.27 -2.33
C THR A 188 33.20 4.31 -3.46
N GLU A 189 34.30 5.05 -3.26
CA GLU A 189 35.43 5.11 -4.19
C GLU A 189 35.99 3.69 -4.40
N TYR A 190 36.02 3.23 -5.65
CA TYR A 190 36.83 2.09 -6.07
C TYR A 190 37.94 2.60 -6.99
N PRO A 191 39.22 2.24 -6.75
CA PRO A 191 40.30 2.58 -7.66
C PRO A 191 40.22 1.75 -8.95
N VAL A 192 40.40 2.44 -10.07
CA VAL A 192 40.42 1.92 -11.44
C VAL A 192 41.74 1.16 -11.66
N GLU A 193 41.84 -0.10 -11.24
CA GLU A 193 42.96 -0.98 -11.60
C GLU A 193 42.72 -2.42 -11.10
N GLN A 194 41.82 -3.16 -11.74
CA GLN A 194 41.79 -4.64 -11.72
C GLN A 194 40.79 -5.17 -12.75
N LEU A 195 41.17 -5.08 -14.02
CA LEU A 195 40.42 -5.57 -15.19
C LEU A 195 41.23 -6.69 -15.87
N ILE A 196 41.37 -7.87 -15.25
CA ILE A 196 41.79 -9.11 -15.93
C ILE A 196 41.08 -10.32 -15.26
N HIS A 197 40.25 -11.03 -16.05
CA HIS A 197 39.45 -12.25 -15.81
C HIS A 197 40.20 -13.46 -15.15
N PRO A 198 39.56 -14.60 -14.73
CA PRO A 198 38.19 -15.12 -15.06
C PRO A 198 37.35 -15.81 -13.92
N PHE A 199 36.01 -15.92 -14.15
CA PHE A 199 34.94 -16.73 -13.48
C PHE A 199 34.45 -16.35 -12.05
N PRO A 200 33.20 -16.68 -11.59
CA PRO A 200 32.07 -17.40 -12.22
C PRO A 200 30.69 -16.68 -12.21
N PHE A 201 29.75 -17.27 -12.97
CA PHE A 201 28.32 -16.98 -13.14
C PHE A 201 27.51 -16.77 -11.84
N VAL A 202 26.56 -15.83 -11.86
CA VAL A 202 25.44 -15.73 -10.90
C VAL A 202 24.11 -15.52 -11.65
N LEU A 203 23.16 -16.42 -11.38
CA LEU A 203 21.80 -16.49 -11.94
C LEU A 203 20.83 -15.45 -11.33
N LEU A 204 19.89 -14.98 -12.16
CA LEU A 204 18.56 -14.53 -11.73
C LEU A 204 17.50 -15.28 -12.56
N SER A 205 17.11 -16.49 -12.14
CA SER A 205 15.86 -17.11 -12.59
C SER A 205 15.39 -18.15 -11.59
N ARG A 206 14.32 -17.83 -10.86
CA ARG A 206 13.28 -18.79 -10.49
C ARG A 206 11.95 -18.05 -10.38
N GLU A 207 11.09 -18.35 -11.35
CA GLU A 207 9.62 -18.29 -11.35
C GLU A 207 8.94 -17.22 -10.47
N VAL A 208 8.37 -16.19 -11.11
CA VAL A 208 7.08 -15.62 -10.68
C VAL A 208 6.27 -15.21 -11.92
N SER A 209 5.25 -16.01 -12.21
CA SER A 209 4.08 -15.60 -12.99
C SER A 209 3.40 -14.42 -12.30
N GLY A 210 3.30 -13.26 -12.95
CA GLY A 210 2.48 -12.15 -12.44
C GLY A 210 2.98 -10.75 -12.84
N THR A 211 2.19 -10.07 -13.67
CA THR A 211 2.06 -8.61 -13.82
C THR A 211 3.06 -7.67 -13.09
N SER A 212 3.98 -7.08 -13.87
CA SER A 212 4.44 -5.67 -13.89
C SER A 212 4.73 -4.84 -12.61
N SER A 213 4.58 -5.34 -11.38
CA SER A 213 4.87 -4.54 -10.17
C SER A 213 6.26 -4.77 -9.57
N LEU A 214 7.02 -5.77 -10.06
CA LEU A 214 8.23 -6.25 -9.37
C LEU A 214 9.54 -5.50 -9.65
N LEU A 215 9.58 -4.50 -10.54
CA LEU A 215 10.81 -3.72 -10.72
C LEU A 215 11.06 -2.69 -9.61
N CYS A 216 10.02 -2.30 -8.86
CA CYS A 216 10.14 -1.33 -7.77
C CYS A 216 10.84 -1.91 -6.52
N THR A 217 10.92 -3.25 -6.39
CA THR A 217 11.31 -3.89 -5.11
C THR A 217 12.75 -4.43 -5.08
N THR A 218 13.46 -4.53 -6.21
CA THR A 218 14.71 -5.33 -6.28
C THR A 218 16.00 -4.55 -5.95
N ILE A 219 15.96 -3.22 -5.83
CA ILE A 219 17.18 -2.43 -5.49
C ILE A 219 17.49 -2.41 -3.98
N ASN A 220 16.57 -2.85 -3.10
CA ASN A 220 16.72 -2.66 -1.63
C ASN A 220 17.31 -3.84 -0.84
N ASN A 221 17.79 -4.92 -1.46
CA ASN A 221 18.16 -6.16 -0.75
C ASN A 221 19.64 -6.58 -0.82
N THR A 222 20.58 -5.66 -0.53
CA THR A 222 21.99 -6.01 -0.25
C THR A 222 22.52 -5.31 1.00
N HIS A 223 21.93 -5.58 2.17
CA HIS A 223 22.60 -5.29 3.45
C HIS A 223 22.35 -6.41 4.47
N SER A 224 23.08 -7.50 4.30
CA SER A 224 23.45 -8.36 5.42
C SER A 224 24.92 -8.72 5.26
N LEU A 225 25.66 -8.68 6.37
CA LEU A 225 27.13 -8.72 6.52
C LEU A 225 27.76 -7.33 6.67
N LEU A 226 28.00 -6.93 7.93
CA LEU A 226 29.33 -6.54 8.46
C LEU A 226 29.21 -6.07 9.93
N ARG A 227 30.13 -6.56 10.78
CA ARG A 227 30.36 -6.17 12.20
C ARG A 227 31.47 -5.10 12.31
N PRO A 228 31.67 -4.44 13.47
CA PRO A 228 32.27 -3.10 13.53
C PRO A 228 33.75 -3.02 13.95
N ARG A 229 34.42 -1.93 13.54
CA ARG A 229 35.65 -1.29 14.11
C ARG A 229 36.00 -0.06 13.23
N SER A 230 36.72 0.99 13.62
CA SER A 230 37.07 1.71 14.86
C SER A 230 37.74 3.02 14.41
N GLU A 231 37.46 4.12 15.12
CA GLU A 231 38.14 5.45 15.21
C GLU A 231 39.27 5.84 14.22
N MET A 232 39.16 7.02 13.59
CA MET A 232 40.07 8.16 13.81
C MET A 232 39.66 9.47 13.11
N SER A 233 39.45 10.51 13.94
CA SER A 233 39.75 11.96 13.79
C SER A 233 39.62 12.69 12.43
N GLY A 234 38.59 13.54 12.33
CA GLY A 234 38.70 15.01 12.31
C GLY A 234 39.05 15.74 11.00
N VAL A 235 38.09 16.49 10.45
CA VAL A 235 38.16 17.95 10.15
C VAL A 235 36.72 18.46 9.86
N ASN A 236 36.35 19.58 10.49
CA ASN A 236 35.07 20.27 10.37
C ASN A 236 34.83 20.86 8.96
N GLN A 237 33.68 20.54 8.36
CA GLN A 237 32.93 21.51 7.55
C GLN A 237 31.44 21.43 7.87
N SER A 238 30.90 22.58 8.25
CA SER A 238 29.50 22.81 8.59
C SER A 238 28.62 22.75 7.35
N GLN A 239 27.88 21.66 7.18
CA GLN A 239 26.63 21.63 6.45
C GLN A 239 25.58 20.89 7.30
N ALA A 240 24.39 21.48 7.41
CA ALA A 240 23.26 20.92 8.14
C ALA A 240 22.69 19.70 7.39
N GLY A 241 23.39 18.56 7.46
CA GLY A 241 22.84 17.25 7.19
C GLY A 241 22.22 16.71 8.48
N GLY A 242 20.90 16.52 8.49
CA GLY A 242 20.22 15.92 9.63
C GLY A 242 20.81 14.55 9.93
N GLN A 243 21.46 14.38 11.09
CA GLN A 243 21.85 13.07 11.58
C GLN A 243 20.58 12.24 11.75
N GLY A 244 20.49 11.09 11.06
CA GLY A 244 19.42 10.13 11.29
C GLY A 244 19.31 9.81 12.79
N SER A 245 18.09 9.71 13.31
CA SER A 245 17.87 9.49 14.73
C SER A 245 18.59 8.23 15.24
N LYS A 246 18.92 8.21 16.54
CA LYS A 246 19.54 7.04 17.17
C LYS A 246 18.55 5.87 17.20
N PRO A 247 18.99 4.62 16.96
CA PRO A 247 18.12 3.45 17.12
C PRO A 247 17.44 3.42 18.49
N GLY A 248 16.11 3.22 18.49
CA GLY A 248 15.30 3.22 19.71
C GLY A 248 14.80 4.60 20.16
N ASP A 249 15.13 5.69 19.46
CA ASP A 249 14.59 7.02 19.71
C ASP A 249 13.20 7.18 19.08
N PHE A 250 12.20 6.55 19.69
CA PHE A 250 10.82 6.61 19.21
C PHE A 250 10.19 7.99 19.34
N GLU A 251 10.65 8.84 20.25
CA GLU A 251 10.15 10.22 20.39
C GLU A 251 10.56 11.09 19.21
N ALA A 252 11.78 10.90 18.68
CA ALA A 252 12.18 11.52 17.42
C ALA A 252 11.27 11.08 16.27
N VAL A 253 10.89 9.78 16.21
CA VAL A 253 9.95 9.27 15.19
C VAL A 253 8.58 9.92 15.35
N ARG A 254 8.04 10.02 16.57
CA ARG A 254 6.76 10.70 16.83
C ARG A 254 6.78 12.13 16.34
N LYS A 255 7.87 12.86 16.60
CA LYS A 255 8.03 14.23 16.12
C LYS A 255 7.95 14.30 14.60
N SER A 256 8.68 13.44 13.89
CA SER A 256 8.65 13.39 12.42
C SER A 256 7.26 13.03 11.88
N VAL A 257 6.51 12.17 12.57
CA VAL A 257 5.11 11.89 12.23
C VAL A 257 4.21 13.12 12.46
N ILE A 258 4.40 13.86 13.55
CA ILE A 258 3.63 15.09 13.85
C ILE A 258 3.88 16.13 12.75
N ASP A 259 5.14 16.33 12.36
CA ASP A 259 5.53 17.28 11.31
C ASP A 259 4.93 16.90 9.94
N LEU A 260 4.66 15.61 9.71
CA LEU A 260 4.02 15.07 8.50
C LEU A 260 2.49 15.27 8.47
N LEU A 261 1.82 15.46 9.62
CA LEU A 261 0.35 15.39 9.67
C LEU A 261 -0.33 16.42 8.77
N LYS A 262 0.25 17.60 8.60
CA LYS A 262 -0.32 18.63 7.73
C LYS A 262 -0.06 18.28 6.26
N GLN A 263 -1.13 17.98 5.53
CA GLN A 263 -1.11 17.66 4.11
C GLN A 263 -2.19 18.51 3.40
N PRO A 264 -1.91 19.78 3.05
CA PRO A 264 -2.93 20.71 2.54
C PRO A 264 -3.70 20.22 1.31
N ASP A 265 -3.06 19.41 0.48
CA ASP A 265 -3.63 18.88 -0.75
C ASP A 265 -4.30 17.50 -0.58
N TYR A 266 -4.38 16.99 0.65
CA TYR A 266 -4.98 15.70 0.97
C TYR A 266 -6.15 15.86 1.94
N ASP A 267 -7.34 15.44 1.48
CA ASP A 267 -8.60 15.47 2.22
C ASP A 267 -8.81 16.80 2.96
N ASP A 268 -8.99 16.74 4.28
CA ASP A 268 -9.22 17.88 5.17
C ASP A 268 -7.93 18.60 5.58
N GLY A 269 -6.92 18.58 4.72
CA GLY A 269 -5.61 19.17 4.97
C GLY A 269 -4.73 18.34 5.91
N SER A 270 -5.04 17.05 6.12
CA SER A 270 -4.42 16.23 7.16
C SER A 270 -4.25 14.75 6.80
N ALA A 271 -3.05 14.20 7.00
CA ALA A 271 -2.79 12.76 6.96
C ALA A 271 -3.25 12.02 8.24
N GLY A 272 -3.59 12.73 9.31
CA GLY A 272 -3.91 12.14 10.61
C GLY A 272 -4.94 11.00 10.52
N PRO A 273 -6.13 11.23 9.95
CA PRO A 273 -7.16 10.18 9.84
C PRO A 273 -6.69 8.95 9.07
N VAL A 274 -5.99 9.11 7.95
CA VAL A 274 -5.53 7.96 7.15
C VAL A 274 -4.42 7.18 7.84
N LEU A 275 -3.59 7.82 8.68
CA LEU A 275 -2.60 7.13 9.52
C LEU A 275 -3.26 6.29 10.62
N VAL A 276 -4.36 6.79 11.22
CA VAL A 276 -5.17 6.01 12.17
C VAL A 276 -5.80 4.81 11.48
N ARG A 277 -6.34 5.00 10.27
CA ARG A 277 -6.87 3.90 9.45
C ARG A 277 -5.78 2.89 9.08
N LEU A 278 -4.59 3.33 8.68
CA LEU A 278 -3.47 2.43 8.37
C LEU A 278 -3.11 1.55 9.57
N ALA A 279 -2.98 2.15 10.77
CA ALA A 279 -2.72 1.41 11.99
C ALA A 279 -3.86 0.41 12.30
N TRP A 280 -5.12 0.85 12.23
CA TRP A 280 -6.29 -0.03 12.42
C TRP A 280 -6.25 -1.22 11.46
N HIS A 281 -6.10 -0.97 10.15
CA HIS A 281 -6.09 -2.01 9.12
C HIS A 281 -4.90 -2.96 9.24
N SER A 282 -3.73 -2.46 9.65
CA SER A 282 -2.57 -3.31 9.92
C SER A 282 -2.81 -4.31 11.04
N ALA A 283 -3.69 -4.00 12.00
CA ALA A 283 -4.02 -4.88 13.12
C ALA A 283 -5.33 -5.68 12.92
N GLY A 284 -6.27 -5.15 12.13
CA GLY A 284 -7.64 -5.67 12.01
C GLY A 284 -7.77 -7.02 11.28
N THR A 285 -6.68 -7.53 10.70
CA THR A 285 -6.64 -8.84 10.04
C THR A 285 -6.41 -10.00 11.01
N TYR A 286 -6.23 -9.72 12.31
CA TYR A 286 -5.95 -10.73 13.32
C TYR A 286 -7.09 -11.74 13.47
N ASP A 287 -6.69 -12.98 13.76
CA ASP A 287 -7.57 -14.09 14.06
C ASP A 287 -6.97 -14.88 15.24
N VAL A 288 -7.71 -14.92 16.35
CA VAL A 288 -7.28 -15.58 17.59
C VAL A 288 -7.16 -17.10 17.45
N GLU A 289 -7.92 -17.72 16.54
CA GLU A 289 -7.92 -19.18 16.39
C GLU A 289 -6.70 -19.66 15.61
N THR A 290 -6.37 -18.95 14.53
CA THR A 290 -5.24 -19.30 13.66
C THR A 290 -3.93 -18.62 14.09
N ASP A 291 -4.01 -17.60 14.94
CA ASP A 291 -2.91 -16.72 15.35
C ASP A 291 -2.15 -16.16 14.13
N THR A 292 -2.92 -15.65 13.17
CA THR A 292 -2.42 -15.05 11.92
C THR A 292 -3.00 -13.66 11.71
N GLY A 293 -2.30 -12.82 10.95
CA GLY A 293 -2.61 -11.40 10.82
C GLY A 293 -2.24 -10.62 12.07
N GLY A 294 -2.80 -9.42 12.23
CA GLY A 294 -2.46 -8.53 13.33
C GLY A 294 -1.30 -7.61 13.00
N SER A 295 -0.90 -6.80 13.99
CA SER A 295 -0.07 -5.61 13.77
C SER A 295 1.40 -5.89 13.40
N ASN A 296 1.83 -7.15 13.38
CA ASN A 296 3.19 -7.54 13.04
C ASN A 296 3.36 -7.83 11.55
N GLY A 297 4.55 -7.61 11.02
CA GLY A 297 4.94 -8.05 9.68
C GLY A 297 4.81 -7.02 8.56
N ALA A 298 4.05 -5.94 8.77
CA ALA A 298 3.78 -4.91 7.76
C ALA A 298 3.31 -5.54 6.43
N GLY A 299 2.34 -6.45 6.52
CA GLY A 299 1.90 -7.31 5.42
C GLY A 299 1.31 -6.55 4.23
N MET A 300 0.72 -5.38 4.47
CA MET A 300 0.30 -4.43 3.44
C MET A 300 1.40 -3.93 2.48
N ARG A 301 2.69 -4.26 2.67
CA ARG A 301 3.76 -4.06 1.68
C ARG A 301 3.69 -5.05 0.51
N TYR A 302 2.97 -6.15 0.67
CA TYR A 302 2.82 -7.22 -0.31
C TYR A 302 1.44 -7.17 -0.97
N GLU A 303 1.36 -7.55 -2.25
CA GLU A 303 0.12 -7.44 -3.05
C GLU A 303 -1.08 -8.19 -2.44
N ALA A 304 -0.84 -9.37 -1.84
CA ALA A 304 -1.92 -10.18 -1.30
C ALA A 304 -2.71 -9.46 -0.18
N GLU A 305 -2.06 -8.61 0.62
CA GLU A 305 -2.73 -7.81 1.66
C GLU A 305 -2.89 -6.34 1.25
N GLY A 306 -1.86 -5.74 0.65
CA GLY A 306 -1.85 -4.35 0.21
C GLY A 306 -2.83 -4.04 -0.92
N GLY A 307 -3.16 -5.04 -1.75
CA GLY A 307 -4.17 -4.98 -2.81
C GLY A 307 -5.53 -5.56 -2.42
N ASP A 308 -5.77 -5.88 -1.14
CA ASP A 308 -7.13 -6.17 -0.66
C ASP A 308 -8.01 -4.92 -0.87
N PRO A 309 -9.19 -5.02 -1.51
CA PRO A 309 -10.09 -3.88 -1.71
C PRO A 309 -10.40 -3.10 -0.43
N ALA A 310 -10.48 -3.76 0.72
CA ALA A 310 -10.71 -3.09 2.00
C ALA A 310 -9.55 -2.17 2.41
N ASN A 311 -8.36 -2.34 1.84
CA ASN A 311 -7.17 -1.52 2.06
C ASN A 311 -6.99 -0.41 1.00
N ALA A 312 -7.92 -0.26 0.05
CA ALA A 312 -7.86 0.82 -0.94
C ALA A 312 -7.73 2.20 -0.28
N GLY A 313 -6.84 3.03 -0.81
CA GLY A 313 -6.49 4.35 -0.28
C GLY A 313 -5.35 4.34 0.76
N LEU A 314 -5.02 3.18 1.37
CA LEU A 314 -3.93 3.11 2.36
C LEU A 314 -2.54 3.21 1.75
N GLN A 315 -2.40 3.09 0.42
CA GLN A 315 -1.16 3.42 -0.27
C GLN A 315 -0.71 4.85 0.00
N ASN A 316 -1.65 5.81 0.14
CA ASN A 316 -1.33 7.20 0.45
C ASN A 316 -0.67 7.31 1.83
N ALA A 317 -1.24 6.66 2.84
CA ALA A 317 -0.67 6.62 4.19
C ALA A 317 0.74 5.98 4.22
N ARG A 318 0.94 4.89 3.46
CA ARG A 318 2.26 4.26 3.33
C ARG A 318 3.27 5.22 2.68
N LEU A 319 2.89 5.87 1.58
CA LEU A 319 3.73 6.84 0.88
C LEU A 319 4.09 8.05 1.76
N PHE A 320 3.13 8.58 2.52
CA PHE A 320 3.38 9.68 3.46
C PHE A 320 4.42 9.30 4.54
N LEU A 321 4.47 8.04 4.94
CA LEU A 321 5.42 7.56 5.96
C LEU A 321 6.81 7.23 5.41
N GLU A 322 7.02 7.14 4.09
CA GLU A 322 8.34 6.84 3.51
C GLU A 322 9.42 7.90 3.84
N PRO A 323 9.15 9.22 3.81
CA PRO A 323 10.08 10.23 4.32
C PRO A 323 10.47 10.01 5.80
N VAL A 324 9.52 9.61 6.65
CA VAL A 324 9.78 9.31 8.07
C VAL A 324 10.64 8.05 8.17
N LYS A 325 10.31 6.98 7.43
CA LYS A 325 11.13 5.76 7.37
C LYS A 325 12.56 6.04 6.93
N ARG A 326 12.78 6.92 5.95
CA ARG A 326 14.12 7.35 5.50
C ARG A 326 14.91 8.10 6.58
N GLN A 327 14.24 8.93 7.39
CA GLN A 327 14.87 9.64 8.52
C GLN A 327 15.20 8.70 9.71
N HIS A 328 14.44 7.61 9.84
CA HIS A 328 14.53 6.66 10.93
C HIS A 328 14.70 5.22 10.39
N PRO A 329 15.75 4.90 9.62
CA PRO A 329 15.84 3.63 8.88
C PRO A 329 15.82 2.38 9.78
N TRP A 330 16.18 2.53 11.05
CA TRP A 330 16.19 1.48 12.06
C TRP A 330 14.80 1.02 12.52
N ILE A 331 13.75 1.83 12.39
CA ILE A 331 12.40 1.43 12.82
C ILE A 331 11.79 0.47 11.80
N THR A 332 11.11 -0.59 12.23
CA THR A 332 10.37 -1.45 11.29
C THR A 332 9.16 -0.72 10.73
N TYR A 333 8.69 -1.09 9.54
CA TYR A 333 7.43 -0.57 9.01
C TYR A 333 6.25 -0.89 9.94
N SER A 334 6.28 -2.07 10.56
CA SER A 334 5.27 -2.51 11.53
C SER A 334 5.21 -1.60 12.75
N ASP A 335 6.36 -1.25 13.34
CA ASP A 335 6.39 -0.27 14.43
C ASP A 335 6.05 1.14 13.93
N LEU A 336 6.52 1.54 12.73
CA LEU A 336 6.23 2.87 12.19
C LEU A 336 4.74 3.11 11.97
N TRP A 337 4.03 2.17 11.34
CA TRP A 337 2.59 2.32 11.03
C TRP A 337 1.75 2.38 12.31
N THR A 338 2.03 1.50 13.27
CA THR A 338 1.30 1.48 14.54
C THR A 338 1.64 2.70 15.41
N LEU A 339 2.90 3.10 15.45
CA LEU A 339 3.35 4.31 16.15
C LEU A 339 2.73 5.57 15.53
N ALA A 340 2.64 5.62 14.20
CA ALA A 340 2.04 6.73 13.48
C ALA A 340 0.55 6.89 13.83
N GLY A 341 -0.20 5.79 13.89
CA GLY A 341 -1.61 5.82 14.29
C GLY A 341 -1.83 6.37 15.70
N VAL A 342 -1.12 5.84 16.71
CA VAL A 342 -1.27 6.33 18.10
C VAL A 342 -0.79 7.77 18.26
N THR A 343 0.23 8.18 17.50
CA THR A 343 0.73 9.55 17.50
C THR A 343 -0.28 10.51 16.85
N ALA A 344 -0.89 10.10 15.73
CA ALA A 344 -1.92 10.88 15.04
C ALA A 344 -3.17 11.07 15.93
N ILE A 345 -3.64 10.00 16.62
CA ILE A 345 -4.74 10.11 17.59
C ILE A 345 -4.44 11.21 18.62
N ARG A 346 -3.24 11.17 19.22
CA ARG A 346 -2.86 12.13 20.26
C ARG A 346 -2.75 13.56 19.71
N ALA A 347 -2.12 13.72 18.55
CA ALA A 347 -1.91 15.02 17.91
C ALA A 347 -3.23 15.68 17.48
N MET A 348 -4.24 14.88 17.10
CA MET A 348 -5.59 15.36 16.78
C MET A 348 -6.45 15.63 18.02
N GLY A 349 -5.89 15.59 19.23
CA GLY A 349 -6.58 15.91 20.48
C GLY A 349 -7.24 14.71 21.17
N GLY A 350 -6.94 13.49 20.73
CA GLY A 350 -7.44 12.25 21.30
C GLY A 350 -6.71 11.81 22.58
N PRO A 351 -7.13 10.66 23.15
CA PRO A 351 -6.49 10.10 24.33
C PRO A 351 -5.07 9.64 24.03
N GLU A 352 -4.25 9.56 25.08
CA GLU A 352 -2.97 8.86 25.00
C GLU A 352 -3.23 7.35 24.95
N VAL A 353 -2.61 6.67 23.99
CA VAL A 353 -2.74 5.21 23.80
C VAL A 353 -1.42 4.56 24.17
N SER A 354 -1.46 3.60 25.10
CA SER A 354 -0.29 2.80 25.45
C SER A 354 0.20 2.05 24.22
N TRP A 355 1.47 2.24 23.86
CA TRP A 355 2.11 1.59 22.72
C TRP A 355 3.50 1.10 23.10
N ARG A 356 3.89 -0.07 22.59
CA ARG A 356 5.20 -0.69 22.86
C ARG A 356 5.87 -1.09 21.56
N PRO A 357 7.17 -0.84 21.38
CA PRO A 357 7.91 -1.24 20.18
C PRO A 357 8.24 -2.74 20.17
N GLY A 358 8.91 -3.14 19.09
CA GLY A 358 9.53 -4.45 18.92
C GLY A 358 8.94 -5.26 17.77
N ARG A 359 7.97 -4.71 17.03
CA ARG A 359 7.40 -5.41 15.87
C ARG A 359 8.46 -5.63 14.81
N THR A 360 8.32 -6.74 14.11
CA THR A 360 9.21 -7.16 13.04
C THR A 360 8.49 -7.10 11.71
N ASP A 361 9.20 -6.74 10.64
CA ASP A 361 8.65 -6.82 9.29
C ASP A 361 8.81 -8.23 8.73
N TYR A 362 7.82 -8.69 7.94
CA TYR A 362 7.93 -9.94 7.20
C TYR A 362 9.04 -9.83 6.16
N VAL A 363 9.69 -10.96 5.91
CA VAL A 363 10.72 -11.10 4.87
C VAL A 363 10.13 -11.45 3.50
N ASP A 364 8.97 -12.10 3.48
CA ASP A 364 8.20 -12.52 2.30
C ASP A 364 6.70 -12.59 2.62
N ASP A 365 5.89 -13.02 1.65
CA ASP A 365 4.44 -13.09 1.75
C ASP A 365 3.91 -14.39 2.39
N SER A 366 4.79 -15.29 2.86
CA SER A 366 4.39 -16.61 3.37
C SER A 366 3.55 -16.58 4.65
N LYS A 367 3.53 -15.44 5.35
CA LYS A 367 2.83 -15.23 6.63
C LYS A 367 1.61 -14.31 6.51
N LEU A 368 1.25 -13.91 5.29
CA LEU A 368 0.10 -13.04 5.08
C LEU A 368 -1.20 -13.77 5.39
N PRO A 369 -2.15 -13.13 6.09
CA PRO A 369 -3.47 -13.70 6.30
C PRO A 369 -4.27 -13.72 4.98
N PRO A 370 -5.31 -14.56 4.88
CA PRO A 370 -6.24 -14.49 3.77
C PRO A 370 -6.99 -13.16 3.75
N ARG A 371 -7.38 -12.71 2.55
CA ARG A 371 -8.21 -11.52 2.31
C ARG A 371 -9.59 -11.65 2.95
N GLY A 372 -10.28 -10.50 3.12
CA GLY A 372 -11.67 -10.47 3.57
C GLY A 372 -11.86 -10.62 5.09
N ARG A 373 -10.79 -10.40 5.86
CA ARG A 373 -10.86 -10.40 7.34
C ARG A 373 -11.31 -9.09 7.96
N LEU A 374 -11.36 -8.01 7.17
CA LEU A 374 -11.76 -6.68 7.62
C LEU A 374 -13.29 -6.50 7.56
N PRO A 375 -13.86 -5.56 8.34
CA PRO A 375 -15.31 -5.35 8.36
C PRO A 375 -15.82 -4.75 7.05
N ASP A 376 -16.78 -5.42 6.41
CA ASP A 376 -17.68 -4.83 5.42
C ASP A 376 -18.64 -3.80 6.04
N ALA A 377 -18.55 -2.56 5.54
CA ALA A 377 -19.33 -1.40 5.97
C ALA A 377 -20.83 -1.47 5.61
N ALA A 378 -21.22 -2.33 4.65
CA ALA A 378 -22.61 -2.50 4.23
C ALA A 378 -23.43 -3.40 5.16
N GLN A 379 -22.80 -4.03 6.16
CA GLN A 379 -23.42 -5.06 6.99
C GLN A 379 -23.95 -4.53 8.33
N GLY A 380 -24.72 -5.37 9.03
CA GLY A 380 -25.29 -5.06 10.34
C GLY A 380 -24.50 -5.58 11.54
N ALA A 381 -25.09 -5.44 12.74
CA ALA A 381 -24.44 -5.75 14.02
C ALA A 381 -23.92 -7.19 14.17
N ALA A 382 -24.60 -8.18 13.57
CA ALA A 382 -24.15 -9.57 13.61
C ALA A 382 -22.79 -9.76 12.92
N HIS A 383 -22.57 -9.09 11.78
CA HIS A 383 -21.30 -9.11 11.06
C HIS A 383 -20.21 -8.38 11.84
N ILE A 384 -20.53 -7.20 12.40
CA ILE A 384 -19.60 -6.45 13.26
C ILE A 384 -19.11 -7.35 14.41
N ARG A 385 -20.01 -8.02 15.13
CA ARG A 385 -19.63 -8.98 16.18
C ARG A 385 -18.80 -10.13 15.64
N ALA A 386 -19.18 -10.74 14.53
CA ALA A 386 -18.43 -11.86 13.96
C ALA A 386 -16.96 -11.49 13.68
N VAL A 387 -16.72 -10.32 13.08
CA VAL A 387 -15.37 -9.83 12.77
C VAL A 387 -14.58 -9.51 14.05
N PHE A 388 -15.19 -8.80 14.99
CA PHE A 388 -14.48 -8.34 16.19
C PHE A 388 -14.32 -9.41 17.27
N TYR A 389 -15.26 -10.35 17.40
CA TYR A 389 -15.15 -11.47 18.32
C TYR A 389 -14.02 -12.41 17.90
N ARG A 390 -13.80 -12.60 16.58
CA ARG A 390 -12.62 -13.31 16.04
C ARG A 390 -11.30 -12.68 16.49
N MET A 391 -11.27 -11.36 16.67
CA MET A 391 -10.11 -10.62 17.18
C MET A 391 -10.04 -10.59 18.72
N GLY A 392 -11.05 -11.13 19.42
CA GLY A 392 -11.12 -11.16 20.88
C GLY A 392 -11.66 -9.89 21.53
N PHE A 393 -12.41 -9.05 20.81
CA PHE A 393 -13.07 -7.87 21.39
C PHE A 393 -14.50 -8.17 21.86
N GLY A 394 -14.96 -7.48 22.90
CA GLY A 394 -16.37 -7.48 23.32
C GLY A 394 -17.13 -6.24 22.85
N ASP A 395 -18.46 -6.25 23.00
CA ASP A 395 -19.35 -5.18 22.47
C ASP A 395 -18.95 -3.76 22.88
N ARG A 396 -18.52 -3.54 24.12
CA ARG A 396 -18.07 -2.22 24.58
C ARG A 396 -16.83 -1.72 23.85
N GLU A 397 -15.89 -2.62 23.58
CA GLU A 397 -14.64 -2.32 22.87
C GLU A 397 -14.92 -2.07 21.38
N ILE A 398 -15.84 -2.84 20.79
CA ILE A 398 -16.31 -2.64 19.41
C ILE A 398 -16.84 -1.23 19.24
N VAL A 399 -17.82 -0.83 20.06
CA VAL A 399 -18.44 0.50 19.97
C VAL A 399 -17.41 1.59 20.25
N ALA A 400 -16.48 1.38 21.19
CA ALA A 400 -15.40 2.33 21.44
C ALA A 400 -14.54 2.52 20.17
N LEU A 401 -14.08 1.43 19.54
CA LEU A 401 -13.26 1.48 18.34
C LEU A 401 -13.98 2.12 17.14
N SER A 402 -15.28 1.85 16.96
CA SER A 402 -16.11 2.53 15.95
C SER A 402 -16.13 4.05 16.13
N GLY A 403 -15.92 4.55 17.35
CA GLY A 403 -15.77 5.98 17.63
C GLY A 403 -14.62 6.65 16.86
N ALA A 404 -13.65 5.89 16.33
CA ALA A 404 -12.62 6.44 15.43
C ALA A 404 -13.21 7.04 14.14
N HIS A 405 -14.42 6.65 13.73
CA HIS A 405 -15.17 7.28 12.63
C HIS A 405 -15.52 8.75 12.91
N ASN A 406 -15.13 9.33 14.06
CA ASN A 406 -15.08 10.79 14.20
C ASN A 406 -13.93 11.45 13.38
N LEU A 407 -13.04 10.66 12.77
CA LEU A 407 -11.92 11.14 11.99
C LEU A 407 -12.09 10.80 10.50
N GLY A 408 -11.68 11.74 9.64
CA GLY A 408 -11.60 11.56 8.20
C GLY A 408 -12.95 11.46 7.51
N ARG A 409 -12.93 10.77 6.36
CA ARG A 409 -14.04 10.63 5.43
C ARG A 409 -13.91 9.35 4.61
N CYS A 410 -15.04 8.88 4.08
CA CYS A 410 -15.08 7.87 3.03
C CYS A 410 -14.88 8.51 1.65
N HIS A 411 -14.42 7.69 0.71
CA HIS A 411 -14.23 8.05 -0.69
C HIS A 411 -14.84 6.97 -1.57
N ALA A 412 -15.72 7.35 -2.50
CA ALA A 412 -16.45 6.40 -3.33
C ALA A 412 -15.51 5.51 -4.14
N GLY A 413 -14.41 6.07 -4.64
CA GLY A 413 -13.38 5.33 -5.39
C GLY A 413 -12.57 4.33 -4.56
N ASN A 414 -12.58 4.43 -3.23
CA ASN A 414 -11.85 3.51 -2.34
C ASN A 414 -12.78 2.45 -1.74
N SER A 415 -13.94 2.88 -1.24
CA SER A 415 -14.82 2.03 -0.41
C SER A 415 -16.23 1.86 -0.97
N GLY A 416 -16.59 2.62 -1.99
CA GLY A 416 -17.97 2.77 -2.45
C GLY A 416 -18.80 3.77 -1.64
N PHE A 417 -18.36 4.21 -0.47
CA PHE A 417 -19.06 5.21 0.36
C PHE A 417 -18.42 6.59 0.22
N GLU A 418 -19.18 7.66 0.43
CA GLU A 418 -18.71 9.03 0.21
C GLU A 418 -19.06 9.97 1.38
N GLY A 419 -18.09 10.79 1.78
CA GLY A 419 -18.30 11.91 2.70
C GLY A 419 -17.73 11.72 4.11
N LYS A 420 -17.87 12.77 4.93
CA LYS A 420 -17.35 12.84 6.31
C LYS A 420 -18.44 12.48 7.33
N TRP A 421 -18.06 11.84 8.43
CA TRP A 421 -18.99 11.52 9.53
C TRP A 421 -19.31 12.71 10.44
N VAL A 422 -18.40 13.68 10.52
CA VAL A 422 -18.50 14.84 11.42
C VAL A 422 -18.01 16.11 10.70
N ASN A 423 -18.41 17.29 11.19
CA ASN A 423 -18.04 18.55 10.54
C ASN A 423 -16.52 18.83 10.59
N ASN A 424 -15.84 18.42 11.67
CA ASN A 424 -14.41 18.62 11.87
C ASN A 424 -13.64 17.27 11.94
N PRO A 425 -13.38 16.63 10.79
CA PRO A 425 -12.85 15.26 10.71
C PRO A 425 -11.35 15.16 11.05
N THR A 426 -10.69 16.25 11.44
CA THR A 426 -9.26 16.26 11.84
C THR A 426 -9.06 16.43 13.34
N ARG A 427 -10.15 16.40 14.12
CA ARG A 427 -10.12 16.54 15.58
C ARG A 427 -10.81 15.38 16.27
N PHE A 428 -10.05 14.66 17.10
CA PHE A 428 -10.57 13.55 17.87
C PHE A 428 -11.58 14.03 18.94
N SER A 429 -12.82 13.56 18.85
CA SER A 429 -13.90 13.95 19.76
C SER A 429 -14.99 12.88 19.85
N ASN A 430 -15.98 13.05 20.73
CA ASN A 430 -17.17 12.20 20.77
C ASN A 430 -18.31 12.70 19.88
N GLN A 431 -18.03 13.61 18.93
CA GLN A 431 -19.05 14.19 18.05
C GLN A 431 -19.74 13.13 17.19
N TYR A 432 -19.02 12.09 16.75
CA TYR A 432 -19.59 10.94 16.04
C TYR A 432 -20.79 10.35 16.78
N PHE A 433 -20.65 9.99 18.06
CA PHE A 433 -21.76 9.41 18.84
C PHE A 433 -22.90 10.40 19.10
N ARG A 434 -22.57 11.69 19.27
CA ARG A 434 -23.60 12.73 19.46
C ARG A 434 -24.46 12.88 18.22
N LEU A 435 -23.84 13.05 17.06
CA LEU A 435 -24.53 13.22 15.78
C LEU A 435 -25.29 11.96 15.37
N LEU A 436 -24.72 10.78 15.64
CA LEU A 436 -25.39 9.51 15.38
C LEU A 436 -26.74 9.40 16.13
N LEU A 437 -26.92 10.11 17.26
CA LEU A 437 -28.17 10.14 18.03
C LEU A 437 -29.03 11.40 17.79
N SER A 438 -28.43 12.54 17.43
CA SER A 438 -29.15 13.82 17.31
C SER A 438 -29.67 14.11 15.92
N GLU A 439 -28.99 13.62 14.88
CA GLU A 439 -29.35 13.90 13.50
C GLU A 439 -30.44 12.97 12.98
N GLU A 440 -31.23 13.47 12.04
CA GLU A 440 -32.12 12.64 11.23
C GLU A 440 -31.34 12.08 10.04
N TRP A 441 -31.30 10.75 9.94
CA TRP A 441 -30.56 10.02 8.91
C TRP A 441 -31.51 9.49 7.84
N THR A 442 -31.27 9.88 6.60
CA THR A 442 -32.03 9.40 5.43
C THR A 442 -31.17 8.47 4.56
N GLU A 443 -31.77 7.40 4.06
CA GLU A 443 -31.11 6.52 3.10
C GLU A 443 -30.73 7.29 1.82
N LYS A 444 -29.50 7.09 1.37
CA LYS A 444 -28.92 7.70 0.18
C LYS A 444 -28.12 6.65 -0.58
N THR A 445 -28.38 6.52 -1.88
CA THR A 445 -27.52 5.74 -2.77
C THR A 445 -26.39 6.63 -3.27
N VAL A 446 -25.14 6.16 -3.13
CA VAL A 446 -23.97 6.84 -3.69
C VAL A 446 -24.02 6.71 -5.22
N PRO A 447 -24.07 7.81 -5.99
CA PRO A 447 -24.24 7.75 -7.45
C PRO A 447 -23.13 6.96 -8.17
N GLU A 448 -21.89 7.07 -7.69
CA GLU A 448 -20.70 6.51 -8.33
C GLU A 448 -20.60 4.99 -8.16
N SER A 449 -21.03 4.47 -7.01
CA SER A 449 -20.83 3.06 -6.63
C SER A 449 -22.13 2.26 -6.53
N GLY A 450 -23.27 2.93 -6.37
CA GLY A 450 -24.55 2.29 -6.03
C GLY A 450 -24.66 1.84 -4.57
N ALA A 451 -23.68 2.13 -3.71
CA ALA A 451 -23.71 1.74 -2.30
C ALA A 451 -24.82 2.47 -1.54
N LEU A 452 -25.49 1.75 -0.63
CA LEU A 452 -26.43 2.34 0.32
C LEU A 452 -25.67 2.95 1.48
N GLN A 453 -25.80 4.26 1.68
CA GLN A 453 -25.35 4.97 2.87
C GLN A 453 -26.49 5.77 3.48
N PHE A 454 -26.22 6.44 4.59
CA PHE A 454 -27.14 7.36 5.22
C PHE A 454 -26.56 8.76 5.18
N ALA A 455 -27.41 9.77 4.96
CA ALA A 455 -27.03 11.16 4.91
C ALA A 455 -27.91 12.01 5.82
N SER A 456 -27.30 13.05 6.38
CA SER A 456 -27.98 14.14 7.06
C SER A 456 -27.44 15.46 6.52
N VAL A 457 -28.33 16.38 6.17
CA VAL A 457 -27.99 17.67 5.56
C VAL A 457 -28.42 18.79 6.50
N ASP A 458 -27.48 19.62 6.91
CA ASP A 458 -27.78 20.81 7.69
C ASP A 458 -28.62 21.79 6.82
N PRO A 459 -29.84 22.18 7.24
CA PRO A 459 -30.71 23.01 6.42
C PRO A 459 -30.24 24.46 6.26
N VAL A 460 -29.25 24.89 7.04
CA VAL A 460 -28.69 26.25 7.03
C VAL A 460 -27.37 26.29 6.28
N THR A 461 -26.45 25.38 6.60
CA THR A 461 -25.11 25.38 5.98
C THR A 461 -25.03 24.54 4.71
N GLU A 462 -26.07 23.73 4.43
CA GLU A 462 -26.10 22.73 3.35
C GLU A 462 -24.94 21.72 3.46
N GLU A 463 -24.30 21.61 4.64
CA GLU A 463 -23.26 20.62 4.87
C GLU A 463 -23.91 19.26 5.00
N GLU A 464 -23.43 18.30 4.20
CA GLU A 464 -23.85 16.90 4.29
C GLU A 464 -22.85 16.11 5.14
N LEU A 465 -23.40 15.33 6.07
CA LEU A 465 -22.71 14.29 6.82
C LEU A 465 -23.24 12.92 6.41
N MET A 466 -22.41 11.90 6.58
CA MET A 466 -22.78 10.51 6.25
C MET A 466 -22.68 9.57 7.45
N MET A 467 -23.42 8.46 7.38
CA MET A 467 -23.23 7.27 8.21
C MET A 467 -23.27 6.00 7.34
N LEU A 468 -22.44 5.02 7.68
CA LEU A 468 -22.46 3.70 7.06
C LEU A 468 -23.62 2.86 7.61
N PRO A 469 -24.09 1.82 6.89
CA PRO A 469 -24.98 0.82 7.47
C PRO A 469 -24.45 0.23 8.78
N THR A 470 -23.13 -0.01 8.90
CA THR A 470 -22.51 -0.44 10.16
C THR A 470 -22.58 0.60 11.28
N ASP A 471 -22.57 1.89 10.96
CA ASP A 471 -22.71 2.96 11.97
C ASP A 471 -24.15 3.00 12.52
N ILE A 472 -25.14 2.92 11.62
CA ILE A 472 -26.57 2.82 12.00
C ILE A 472 -26.85 1.52 12.77
N ALA A 473 -26.13 0.44 12.50
CA ALA A 473 -26.25 -0.80 13.24
C ALA A 473 -25.89 -0.62 14.74
N LEU A 474 -25.05 0.36 15.10
CA LEU A 474 -24.67 0.62 16.49
C LEU A 474 -25.80 1.24 17.32
N THR A 475 -26.77 1.93 16.68
CA THR A 475 -27.92 2.53 17.39
C THR A 475 -29.14 1.62 17.41
N THR A 476 -29.25 0.72 16.43
CA THR A 476 -30.40 -0.20 16.30
C THR A 476 -30.21 -1.49 17.08
N ASP A 477 -28.97 -1.94 17.30
CA ASP A 477 -28.68 -3.07 18.18
C ASP A 477 -28.77 -2.66 19.68
N PRO A 478 -29.56 -3.37 20.51
CA PRO A 478 -29.78 -2.95 21.90
C PRO A 478 -28.52 -2.87 22.78
N GLU A 479 -27.58 -3.80 22.60
CA GLU A 479 -26.35 -3.86 23.41
C GLU A 479 -25.35 -2.79 22.96
N PHE A 480 -25.19 -2.58 21.65
CA PHE A 480 -24.35 -1.50 21.12
C PHE A 480 -24.92 -0.12 21.48
N ALA A 481 -26.23 0.07 21.34
CA ALA A 481 -26.88 1.37 21.54
C ALA A 481 -26.70 1.90 22.96
N LYS A 482 -26.57 1.01 23.95
CA LYS A 482 -26.22 1.37 25.33
C LYS A 482 -24.89 2.12 25.39
N TYR A 483 -23.84 1.60 24.75
CA TYR A 483 -22.52 2.21 24.76
C TYR A 483 -22.46 3.47 23.89
N VAL A 484 -23.20 3.51 22.77
CA VAL A 484 -23.33 4.72 21.95
C VAL A 484 -23.87 5.89 22.79
N ARG A 485 -24.96 5.67 23.54
CA ARG A 485 -25.52 6.69 24.45
C ARG A 485 -24.53 7.12 25.52
N MET A 486 -23.85 6.16 26.15
CA MET A 486 -22.82 6.45 27.16
C MET A 486 -21.69 7.32 26.61
N TYR A 487 -21.18 7.03 25.41
CA TYR A 487 -20.09 7.80 24.82
C TYR A 487 -20.53 9.15 24.24
N ALA A 488 -21.77 9.27 23.80
CA ALA A 488 -22.36 10.56 23.42
C ALA A 488 -22.45 11.52 24.62
N GLU A 489 -22.83 11.01 25.79
CA GLU A 489 -22.95 11.77 27.03
C GLU A 489 -21.58 12.04 27.69
N ASP A 490 -20.72 11.02 27.76
CA ASP A 490 -19.43 11.08 28.48
C ASP A 490 -18.23 10.88 27.54
N LYS A 491 -17.63 12.00 27.14
CA LYS A 491 -16.41 12.04 26.33
C LYS A 491 -15.21 11.42 27.06
N ALA A 492 -15.11 11.58 28.38
CA ALA A 492 -13.94 11.09 29.13
C ALA A 492 -13.98 9.56 29.19
N LEU A 493 -15.15 8.99 29.43
CA LEU A 493 -15.38 7.55 29.38
C LEU A 493 -15.07 6.97 28.00
N PHE A 494 -15.55 7.62 26.93
CA PHE A 494 -15.20 7.22 25.56
C PHE A 494 -13.68 7.20 25.35
N PHE A 495 -12.98 8.26 25.76
CA PHE A 495 -11.53 8.37 25.57
C PHE A 495 -10.77 7.29 26.33
N GLU A 496 -11.22 6.96 27.54
CA GLU A 496 -10.64 5.91 28.37
C GLU A 496 -10.82 4.52 27.75
N ASP A 497 -12.04 4.19 27.31
CA ASP A 497 -12.35 2.91 26.67
C ASP A 497 -11.69 2.77 25.30
N PHE A 498 -11.70 3.84 24.50
CA PHE A 498 -11.03 3.87 23.20
C PHE A 498 -9.52 3.63 23.35
N SER A 499 -8.87 4.31 24.30
CA SER A 499 -7.43 4.13 24.54
C SER A 499 -7.10 2.68 24.87
N ARG A 500 -7.86 2.04 25.76
CA ARG A 500 -7.67 0.62 26.09
C ARG A 500 -7.89 -0.29 24.89
N ALA A 501 -8.99 -0.11 24.17
CA ALA A 501 -9.34 -0.97 23.04
C ALA A 501 -8.34 -0.81 21.88
N PHE A 502 -7.89 0.42 21.58
CA PHE A 502 -6.90 0.68 20.55
C PHE A 502 -5.50 0.20 20.97
N ALA A 503 -5.13 0.30 22.25
CA ALA A 503 -3.88 -0.30 22.76
C ALA A 503 -3.89 -1.83 22.61
N LYS A 504 -5.01 -2.49 22.95
CA LYS A 504 -5.20 -3.93 22.74
C LYS A 504 -5.10 -4.30 21.27
N LEU A 505 -5.75 -3.54 20.39
CA LEU A 505 -5.66 -3.72 18.93
C LEU A 505 -4.21 -3.66 18.45
N MET A 506 -3.45 -2.65 18.88
CA MET A 506 -2.04 -2.51 18.49
C MET A 506 -1.17 -3.69 18.95
N GLU A 507 -1.59 -4.48 19.94
CA GLU A 507 -0.85 -5.66 20.43
C GLU A 507 -1.38 -6.99 19.87
N LEU A 508 -2.38 -6.99 18.99
CA LEU A 508 -2.81 -8.22 18.31
C LEU A 508 -1.70 -8.77 17.42
N GLY A 509 -1.50 -10.09 17.49
CA GLY A 509 -0.42 -10.80 16.79
C GLY A 509 0.96 -10.68 17.44
N ILE A 510 1.09 -10.01 18.59
CA ILE A 510 2.37 -9.80 19.27
C ILE A 510 2.54 -10.78 20.44
N ARG A 511 3.66 -11.51 20.45
CA ARG A 511 4.08 -12.39 21.55
C ARG A 511 5.26 -11.77 22.28
N ARG A 512 5.16 -11.59 23.60
CA ARG A 512 6.22 -11.00 24.42
C ARG A 512 6.77 -11.98 25.47
N ASP A 513 8.06 -11.87 25.76
CA ASP A 513 8.68 -12.57 26.90
C ASP A 513 8.40 -11.86 28.24
N ALA A 514 8.96 -12.39 29.34
CA ALA A 514 8.79 -11.84 30.68
C ALA A 514 9.36 -10.42 30.83
N GLU A 515 10.32 -10.05 29.99
CA GLU A 515 10.93 -8.71 29.94
C GLU A 515 10.16 -7.75 29.01
N GLY A 516 9.09 -8.23 28.35
CA GLY A 516 8.26 -7.46 27.45
C GLY A 516 8.82 -7.31 26.03
N ARG A 517 9.87 -8.06 25.68
CA ARG A 517 10.47 -8.06 24.33
C ARG A 517 9.64 -8.92 23.40
N VAL A 518 9.49 -8.48 22.15
CA VAL A 518 8.79 -9.26 21.12
C VAL A 518 9.59 -10.51 20.78
N THR A 519 8.91 -11.64 20.72
CA THR A 519 9.46 -12.99 20.46
C THR A 519 8.97 -13.59 19.15
N ASN A 520 8.19 -12.84 18.38
CA ASN A 520 7.80 -13.17 17.02
C ASN A 520 9.06 -13.40 16.15
N THR A 521 9.13 -14.53 15.46
CA THR A 521 10.23 -14.87 14.52
C THR A 521 9.85 -14.51 13.08
N ASP A 522 9.14 -13.39 12.92
CA ASP A 522 8.49 -12.98 11.67
C ASP A 522 9.44 -12.33 10.66
N ASN A 523 10.60 -11.89 11.15
CA ASN A 523 11.74 -11.43 10.35
C ASN A 523 12.68 -12.55 9.87
N GLU A 524 12.38 -13.82 10.11
CA GLU A 524 13.23 -14.96 9.70
C GLU A 524 12.57 -15.76 8.56
N LYS A 525 13.34 -16.04 7.49
CA LYS A 525 12.87 -16.80 6.32
C LYS A 525 12.55 -18.25 6.72
N GLY A 526 11.30 -18.67 6.48
CA GLY A 526 10.81 -20.02 6.81
C GLY A 526 10.31 -20.22 8.26
N GLY A 527 10.19 -19.16 9.04
CA GLY A 527 9.93 -19.22 10.48
C GLY A 527 8.45 -19.26 10.92
N TYR A 528 7.58 -20.08 10.32
CA TYR A 528 6.27 -20.36 10.95
C TYR A 528 6.38 -21.59 11.85
N ARG A 529 6.35 -21.38 13.17
CA ARG A 529 6.06 -22.43 14.14
C ARG A 529 4.65 -22.16 14.67
N SER A 530 3.70 -23.00 14.27
CA SER A 530 2.35 -23.02 14.84
C SER A 530 2.40 -22.92 16.36
N ALA A 531 1.44 -22.21 16.95
CA ALA A 531 1.27 -22.15 18.39
C ALA A 531 1.37 -23.56 19.02
N PRO A 532 2.02 -23.74 20.19
CA PRO A 532 2.07 -25.03 20.83
C PRO A 532 0.64 -25.54 21.05
N LYS A 533 0.38 -26.79 20.63
CA LYS A 533 -0.90 -27.45 20.90
C LYS A 533 -1.20 -27.36 22.39
N LYS A 534 -2.42 -26.92 22.71
CA LYS A 534 -2.99 -26.88 24.07
C LYS A 534 -2.62 -28.18 24.80
N SER A 535 -2.07 -28.07 26.01
CA SER A 535 -1.61 -29.21 26.81
C SER A 535 -2.69 -30.28 26.92
N GLU A 536 -2.35 -31.53 26.61
CA GLU A 536 -3.16 -32.70 26.96
C GLU A 536 -3.19 -32.87 28.48
N SER A 537 -4.00 -32.08 29.17
CA SER A 537 -4.43 -32.39 30.53
C SER A 537 -5.95 -32.21 30.60
N ALA A 538 -6.65 -33.19 30.02
CA ALA A 538 -8.02 -33.45 30.43
C ALA A 538 -7.99 -33.93 31.88
N ALA A 539 -8.76 -33.26 32.75
CA ALA A 539 -9.08 -33.77 34.08
C ALA A 539 -9.70 -35.18 33.97
N PRO A 540 -9.42 -36.11 34.91
CA PRO A 540 -9.89 -37.48 34.79
C PRO A 540 -11.41 -37.51 34.96
N VAL A 541 -12.10 -37.95 33.91
CA VAL A 541 -13.53 -38.30 33.96
C VAL A 541 -13.64 -39.66 34.63
N GLN A 542 -14.47 -39.73 35.68
CA GLN A 542 -14.79 -40.96 36.38
C GLN A 542 -15.49 -41.96 35.46
N ASP A 543 -14.99 -43.20 35.48
CA ASP A 543 -15.60 -44.36 34.85
C ASP A 543 -17.03 -44.57 35.38
N ASP A 544 -18.01 -44.64 34.47
CA ASP A 544 -19.19 -45.47 34.70
C ASP A 544 -19.43 -46.38 33.49
N ALA A 545 -19.74 -47.62 33.83
CA ALA A 545 -19.61 -48.78 32.99
C ALA A 545 -20.84 -49.00 32.08
N SER A 546 -20.60 -49.82 31.06
CA SER A 546 -21.60 -50.53 30.24
C SER A 546 -22.19 -49.79 29.04
N ARG A 547 -21.75 -50.15 27.83
CA ARG A 547 -22.53 -51.02 26.93
C ARG A 547 -21.76 -51.32 25.64
N THR A 548 -21.82 -52.59 25.29
CA THR A 548 -21.26 -53.30 24.15
C THR A 548 -21.90 -52.91 22.82
N GLY A 549 -21.11 -52.93 21.73
CA GLY A 549 -21.62 -53.37 20.43
C GLY A 549 -21.17 -52.59 19.19
N GLY A 550 -20.21 -53.16 18.45
CA GLY A 550 -20.33 -53.34 16.99
C GLY A 550 -20.12 -52.13 16.08
N CYS A 551 -18.95 -52.09 15.44
CA CYS A 551 -18.69 -51.30 14.23
C CYS A 551 -19.38 -51.92 13.01
N PRO A 552 -19.84 -51.11 12.04
CA PRO A 552 -19.71 -51.49 10.64
C PRO A 552 -19.09 -50.40 9.78
N VAL A 553 -18.14 -50.85 8.94
CA VAL A 553 -17.52 -50.11 7.85
C VAL A 553 -18.51 -50.02 6.68
N ALA A 554 -18.67 -48.84 6.09
CA ALA A 554 -19.36 -48.68 4.82
C ALA A 554 -18.49 -47.89 3.83
N HIS A 555 -18.03 -48.61 2.80
CA HIS A 555 -17.51 -48.06 1.56
C HIS A 555 -18.57 -47.20 0.86
N HIS A 556 -18.18 -46.06 0.29
CA HIS A 556 -18.81 -45.58 -0.93
C HIS A 556 -17.82 -44.98 -1.93
N LYS A 557 -17.85 -45.59 -3.12
CA LYS A 557 -17.23 -45.17 -4.37
C LYS A 557 -17.89 -43.89 -4.89
N ALA A 558 -17.11 -43.04 -5.57
CA ALA A 558 -17.58 -42.18 -6.64
C ALA A 558 -16.74 -42.42 -7.90
N ARG A 559 -17.45 -42.81 -8.98
CA ARG A 559 -17.08 -42.66 -10.40
C ARG A 559 -17.18 -41.15 -10.74
N LEU A 560 -16.50 -40.57 -11.73
CA LEU A 560 -15.70 -41.05 -12.86
C LEU A 560 -14.66 -39.97 -13.15
#